data_AF-A0A1F3VHM8-F1
#
_entry.id   AF-A0A1F3VHM8-F1
#
_cell.length_a   1.000
_cell.length_b   1.000
_cell.length_c   1.000
_cell.angle_alpha   90.00
_cell.angle_beta   90.00
_cell.angle_gamma   90.00
#
_symmetry.space_group_name_H-M   'P 1'
#
loop_
_entity.id
_entity.type
_entity.pdbx_description
1 polymer ?
#
loop_
_entity_poly.entity_id
_entity_poly.type
_entity_poly.pdbx_seq_one_letter_code
_entity_poly.pdbx_strand_id
1 'polypeptide(L)'
;MSDDTTTSFNTNNYRLNKKMRKKLLIYPKFQLVLLVVNAATITTCLAFVVFQIISFFNHMRELGVSAGFGEFHAYFKFIRLQEETIISNLLVALLLAIIFSTIVYVFLSHKVSGPIVRLQSFFSAIAEKGTFSKLSFRKNDFFDELPPIINSALLSVADLNKQSMGGEVEEGSGTDEAD
;
A
#
# COMPACT_ATOMS: atom_id res chain seq x y z
N MET A 1 10.75 52.36 1.44
CA MET A 1 9.77 52.00 2.48
C MET A 1 9.05 50.77 1.93
N SER A 2 9.55 49.59 2.27
CA SER A 2 9.19 48.34 1.57
C SER A 2 8.26 47.56 2.49
N ASP A 3 7.02 47.36 2.04
CA ASP A 3 5.96 46.69 2.78
C ASP A 3 6.24 45.18 2.89
N ASP A 4 6.59 44.78 4.10
CA ASP A 4 6.88 43.41 4.50
C ASP A 4 5.54 42.70 4.83
N THR A 5 4.81 42.26 3.80
CA THR A 5 3.57 41.47 3.96
C THR A 5 3.90 40.03 4.37
N THR A 6 4.33 39.90 5.63
CA THR A 6 4.47 38.64 6.33
C THR A 6 3.11 37.97 6.49
N THR A 7 2.82 37.04 5.58
CA THR A 7 1.67 36.13 5.70
C THR A 7 1.92 35.22 6.89
N SER A 8 1.34 35.57 8.04
CA SER A 8 1.51 34.79 9.28
C SER A 8 0.79 33.44 9.14
N PHE A 9 1.57 32.38 9.00
CA PHE A 9 1.06 31.01 9.03
C PHE A 9 0.57 30.68 10.45
N ASN A 10 -0.75 30.74 10.64
CA ASN A 10 -1.39 30.27 11.86
C ASN A 10 -1.17 28.75 12.00
N THR A 11 -0.17 28.38 12.79
CA THR A 11 0.25 27.00 13.06
C THR A 11 -0.49 26.38 14.25
N ASN A 12 -1.51 27.04 14.79
CA ASN A 12 -2.20 26.54 15.98
C ASN A 12 -3.30 25.51 15.65
N ASN A 13 -3.14 24.35 16.29
CA ASN A 13 -4.18 23.37 16.62
C ASN A 13 -4.49 22.22 15.64
N TYR A 14 -3.46 21.44 15.29
CA TYR A 14 -3.65 20.00 15.02
C TYR A 14 -2.90 19.14 16.04
N ARG A 15 -3.20 19.34 17.33
CA ARG A 15 -2.92 18.31 18.35
C ARG A 15 -3.93 17.17 18.14
N LEU A 16 -3.72 16.38 17.08
CA LEU A 16 -4.45 15.15 16.83
C LEU A 16 -4.29 14.25 18.06
N ASN A 17 -5.43 14.03 18.72
CA ASN A 17 -5.59 13.28 19.94
C ASN A 17 -4.82 11.94 19.85
N LYS A 18 -3.78 11.78 20.67
CA LYS A 18 -2.77 10.69 20.65
C LYS A 18 -3.35 9.29 20.94
N LYS A 19 -4.66 9.17 21.17
CA LYS A 19 -5.33 7.96 21.71
C LYS A 19 -5.85 6.94 20.68
N MET A 20 -5.56 7.05 19.37
CA MET A 20 -6.05 6.07 18.38
C MET A 20 -4.98 5.29 17.59
N ARG A 21 -3.74 5.20 18.09
CA ARG A 21 -2.65 4.41 17.43
C ARG A 21 -2.80 2.88 17.57
N LYS A 22 -4.01 2.36 17.74
CA LYS A 22 -4.31 0.92 17.82
C LYS A 22 -5.29 0.41 16.75
N LYS A 23 -5.70 1.25 15.79
CA LYS A 23 -6.40 0.74 14.58
C LYS A 23 -5.36 0.23 13.59
N LEU A 24 -4.96 -1.04 13.74
CA LEU A 24 -4.10 -1.74 12.79
C LEU A 24 -4.76 -1.82 11.39
N LEU A 25 -6.08 -1.78 11.29
CA LEU A 25 -6.75 -1.62 9.99
C LEU A 25 -7.14 -0.15 9.77
N ILE A 26 -6.32 0.55 8.98
CA ILE A 26 -6.60 1.93 8.53
C ILE A 26 -7.57 1.90 7.35
N TYR A 27 -7.49 0.86 6.51
CA TYR A 27 -8.32 0.72 5.32
C TYR A 27 -8.75 -0.75 5.11
N PRO A 28 -9.75 -1.23 5.87
CA PRO A 28 -10.02 -2.65 6.02
C PRO A 28 -10.46 -3.33 4.72
N LYS A 29 -11.16 -2.61 3.84
CA LYS A 29 -11.61 -3.16 2.55
C LYS A 29 -10.45 -3.52 1.63
N PHE A 30 -9.52 -2.58 1.41
CA PHE A 30 -8.31 -2.82 0.60
C PHE A 30 -7.43 -3.89 1.23
N GLN A 31 -7.20 -3.80 2.55
CA GLN A 31 -6.39 -4.76 3.29
C GLN A 31 -6.93 -6.18 3.18
N LEU A 32 -8.24 -6.37 3.29
CA LEU A 32 -8.88 -7.68 3.19
C LEU A 32 -8.82 -8.24 1.77
N VAL A 33 -9.08 -7.42 0.75
CA VAL A 33 -8.93 -7.85 -0.66
C VAL A 33 -7.49 -8.28 -0.93
N LEU A 34 -6.50 -7.47 -0.51
CA LEU A 34 -5.09 -7.77 -0.71
C LEU A 34 -4.68 -9.07 0.01
N LEU A 35 -5.17 -9.28 1.23
CA LEU A 35 -4.92 -10.49 2.01
C LEU A 35 -5.54 -11.73 1.36
N VAL A 36 -6.79 -11.65 0.91
CA VAL A 36 -7.48 -12.77 0.24
C VAL A 36 -6.79 -13.13 -1.06
N VAL A 37 -6.41 -12.14 -1.88
CA VAL A 37 -5.66 -12.37 -3.13
C VAL A 37 -4.31 -13.02 -2.82
N ASN A 38 -3.58 -12.56 -1.80
CA ASN A 38 -2.31 -13.18 -1.41
C ASN A 38 -2.49 -14.63 -0.95
N ALA A 39 -3.48 -14.88 -0.09
CA ALA A 39 -3.79 -16.23 0.38
C ALA A 39 -4.15 -17.15 -0.79
N ALA A 40 -5.02 -16.70 -1.70
CA ALA A 40 -5.41 -17.46 -2.89
C ALA A 40 -4.20 -17.79 -3.78
N THR A 41 -3.29 -16.84 -3.99
CA THR A 41 -2.05 -17.06 -4.76
C THR A 41 -1.17 -18.12 -4.10
N ILE A 42 -0.92 -18.00 -2.79
CA ILE A 42 -0.10 -18.97 -2.05
C ILE A 42 -0.73 -20.36 -2.09
N THR A 43 -2.04 -20.46 -1.83
CA THR A 43 -2.77 -21.73 -1.88
C THR A 43 -2.72 -22.37 -3.27
N THR A 44 -2.87 -21.57 -4.33
CA THR A 44 -2.82 -22.07 -5.72
C THR A 44 -1.44 -22.59 -6.08
N CYS A 45 -0.38 -21.82 -5.78
CA CYS A 45 1.00 -22.25 -5.99
C CYS A 45 1.30 -23.55 -5.23
N LEU A 46 0.85 -23.65 -3.98
CA LEU A 46 1.07 -24.86 -3.20
C LEU A 46 0.30 -26.06 -3.73
N ALA A 47 -0.97 -25.89 -4.11
CA ALA A 47 -1.77 -26.97 -4.68
C ALA A 47 -1.07 -27.59 -5.90
N PHE A 48 -0.46 -26.75 -6.74
CA PHE A 48 0.33 -27.20 -7.88
C PHE A 48 1.58 -27.98 -7.47
N VAL A 49 2.32 -27.51 -6.45
CA VAL A 49 3.49 -28.21 -5.91
C VAL A 49 3.12 -29.57 -5.33
N VAL A 50 2.06 -29.64 -4.52
CA VAL A 50 1.57 -30.90 -3.94
C VAL A 50 1.14 -31.87 -5.03
N PHE A 51 0.40 -31.38 -6.04
CA PHE A 51 0.01 -32.18 -7.20
C PHE A 51 1.23 -32.78 -7.91
N GLN A 52 2.27 -31.98 -8.15
CA GLN A 52 3.50 -32.46 -8.78
C GLN A 52 4.23 -33.51 -7.95
N ILE A 53 4.31 -33.34 -6.63
CA ILE A 53 4.93 -34.32 -5.73
C ILE A 53 4.18 -35.66 -5.77
N ILE A 54 2.85 -35.62 -5.69
CA ILE A 54 2.01 -36.83 -5.78
C ILE A 54 2.21 -37.51 -7.14
N SER A 55 2.18 -36.73 -8.23
CA SER A 55 2.40 -37.25 -9.58
C SER A 55 3.77 -37.91 -9.73
N PHE A 56 4.82 -37.29 -9.17
CA PHE A 56 6.17 -37.82 -9.18
C PHE A 56 6.26 -39.17 -8.44
N PHE A 57 5.71 -39.25 -7.24
CA PHE A 57 5.76 -40.49 -6.47
C PHE A 57 4.91 -41.61 -7.08
N ASN A 58 3.77 -41.30 -7.69
CA ASN A 58 3.01 -42.27 -8.47
C ASN A 58 3.83 -42.84 -9.62
N HIS A 59 4.49 -41.97 -10.40
CA HIS A 59 5.35 -42.40 -11.49
C HIS A 59 6.52 -43.29 -11.01
N MET A 60 7.14 -42.93 -9.88
CA MET A 60 8.20 -43.76 -9.28
C MET A 60 7.68 -45.15 -8.88
N ARG A 61 6.46 -45.27 -8.35
CA ARG A 61 5.87 -46.57 -8.04
C ARG A 61 5.62 -47.40 -9.30
N GLU A 62 5.09 -46.78 -10.36
CA GLU A 62 4.87 -47.43 -11.66
C GLU A 62 6.17 -47.98 -12.27
N LEU A 63 7.27 -47.22 -12.18
CA LEU A 63 8.60 -47.68 -12.61
C LEU A 63 9.07 -48.90 -11.81
N GLY A 64 8.83 -48.94 -10.50
CA GLY A 64 9.17 -50.08 -9.66
C GLY A 64 8.41 -51.36 -10.06
N VAL A 65 7.11 -51.23 -10.32
CA VAL A 65 6.28 -52.36 -10.80
C VAL A 65 6.74 -52.82 -12.18
N SER A 66 7.03 -51.88 -13.08
CA SER A 66 7.50 -52.17 -14.45
C SER A 66 8.88 -52.84 -14.47
N ALA A 67 9.72 -52.57 -13.47
CA ALA A 67 11.00 -53.23 -13.26
C ALA A 67 10.86 -54.65 -12.67
N GLY A 68 9.64 -55.11 -12.37
CA GLY A 68 9.36 -56.43 -11.81
C GLY A 68 9.56 -56.53 -10.29
N PHE A 69 9.65 -55.40 -9.58
CA PHE A 69 9.71 -55.43 -8.11
C PHE A 69 8.36 -55.82 -7.52
N GLY A 70 8.36 -56.81 -6.63
CA GLY A 70 7.17 -57.16 -5.85
C GLY A 70 6.80 -56.08 -4.83
N GLU A 71 5.53 -56.04 -4.40
CA GLU A 71 4.99 -55.00 -3.51
C GLU A 71 5.76 -54.82 -2.19
N PHE A 72 6.37 -55.90 -1.69
CA PHE A 72 7.15 -55.89 -0.43
C PHE A 72 8.64 -55.54 -0.63
N HIS A 73 9.04 -55.14 -1.84
CA HIS A 73 10.42 -54.77 -2.13
C HIS A 73 10.84 -53.50 -1.37
N ALA A 74 12.10 -53.44 -0.93
CA ALA A 74 12.65 -52.32 -0.16
C ALA A 74 12.50 -50.96 -0.87
N TYR A 75 12.44 -50.97 -2.21
CA TYR A 75 12.16 -49.80 -3.04
C TYR A 75 10.86 -49.08 -2.66
N PHE A 76 9.74 -49.79 -2.57
CA PHE A 76 8.44 -49.17 -2.27
C PHE A 76 8.39 -48.62 -0.84
N LYS A 77 9.04 -49.32 0.10
CA LYS A 77 9.21 -48.83 1.48
C LYS A 77 9.99 -47.53 1.51
N PHE A 78 11.08 -47.44 0.75
CA PHE A 78 11.89 -46.22 0.64
C PHE A 78 11.11 -45.06 0.03
N ILE A 79 10.40 -45.31 -1.08
CA ILE A 79 9.56 -44.30 -1.74
C ILE A 79 8.51 -43.73 -0.78
N ARG A 80 7.81 -44.60 -0.04
CA ARG A 80 6.80 -44.18 0.94
C ARG A 80 7.41 -43.32 2.06
N LEU A 81 8.56 -43.73 2.60
CA LEU A 81 9.24 -42.96 3.64
C LEU A 81 9.66 -41.57 3.13
N GLN A 82 10.13 -41.47 1.89
CA GLN A 82 10.45 -40.18 1.29
C GLN A 82 9.22 -39.31 1.10
N GLU A 83 8.14 -39.86 0.56
CA GLU A 83 6.88 -39.15 0.35
C GLU A 83 6.34 -38.57 1.66
N GLU A 84 6.25 -39.39 2.71
CA GLU A 84 5.80 -38.96 4.04
C GLU A 84 6.71 -37.84 4.61
N THR A 85 8.03 -37.97 4.43
CA THR A 85 9.01 -36.96 4.88
C THR A 85 8.90 -35.65 4.09
N ILE A 86 8.73 -35.72 2.77
CA ILE A 86 8.60 -34.52 1.92
C ILE A 86 7.28 -33.81 2.19
N ILE A 87 6.17 -34.55 2.30
CA ILE A 87 4.86 -33.96 2.57
C ILE A 87 4.84 -33.27 3.94
N SER A 88 5.39 -33.92 4.98
CA SER A 88 5.43 -33.32 6.32
C SER A 88 6.29 -32.04 6.36
N ASN A 89 7.47 -32.06 5.74
CA ASN A 89 8.33 -30.87 5.64
C ASN A 89 7.66 -29.74 4.84
N LEU A 90 6.93 -30.08 3.77
CA LEU A 90 6.22 -29.11 2.95
C LEU A 90 5.09 -28.42 3.74
N LEU A 91 4.37 -29.16 4.59
CA LEU A 91 3.33 -28.58 5.45
C LEU A 91 3.91 -27.58 6.45
N VAL A 92 5.06 -27.90 7.05
CA VAL A 92 5.76 -26.96 7.95
C VAL A 92 6.22 -25.71 7.19
N ALA A 93 6.82 -25.88 6.00
CA ALA A 93 7.23 -24.77 5.15
C ALA A 93 6.04 -23.87 4.76
N LEU A 94 4.89 -24.46 4.45
CA LEU A 94 3.66 -23.71 4.14
C LEU A 94 3.22 -22.83 5.31
N LEU A 95 3.14 -23.38 6.51
CA LEU A 95 2.70 -22.62 7.69
C LEU A 95 3.62 -21.41 7.92
N LEU A 96 4.94 -21.61 7.80
CA LEU A 96 5.92 -20.53 7.91
C LEU A 96 5.75 -19.49 6.80
N ALA A 97 5.53 -19.93 5.56
CA ALA A 97 5.31 -19.04 4.42
C ALA A 97 4.06 -18.17 4.59
N ILE A 98 2.95 -18.75 5.07
CA ILE A 98 1.71 -18.00 5.33
C ILE A 98 1.92 -16.95 6.42
N ILE A 99 2.57 -17.32 7.53
CA ILE A 99 2.86 -16.39 8.63
C ILE A 99 3.75 -15.24 8.13
N PHE A 100 4.85 -15.56 7.47
CA PHE A 100 5.79 -14.58 6.96
C PHE A 100 5.14 -13.65 5.92
N SER A 101 4.40 -14.22 4.96
CA SER A 101 3.67 -13.44 3.95
C SER A 101 2.66 -12.51 4.59
N THR A 102 1.87 -12.99 5.55
CA THR A 102 0.87 -12.16 6.25
C THR A 102 1.52 -10.97 6.93
N ILE A 103 2.64 -11.18 7.62
CA ILE A 103 3.39 -10.10 8.27
C ILE A 103 3.84 -9.07 7.24
N VAL A 104 4.52 -9.50 6.17
CA VAL A 104 5.00 -8.61 5.10
C VAL A 104 3.86 -7.81 4.47
N TYR A 105 2.74 -8.47 4.17
CA TYR A 105 1.57 -7.83 3.55
C TYR A 105 0.92 -6.80 4.46
N VAL A 106 0.80 -7.07 5.76
CA VAL A 106 0.26 -6.08 6.72
C VAL A 106 1.14 -4.84 6.75
N PHE A 107 2.47 -5.02 6.83
CA PHE A 107 3.42 -3.90 6.83
C PHE A 107 3.36 -3.10 5.52
N LEU A 108 3.34 -3.77 4.38
CA LEU A 108 3.26 -3.12 3.07
C LEU A 108 1.95 -2.37 2.90
N SER A 109 0.84 -2.99 3.27
CA SER A 109 -0.48 -2.37 3.16
C SER A 109 -0.61 -1.12 4.03
N HIS A 110 0.04 -1.10 5.20
CA HIS A 110 0.12 0.10 6.04
C HIS A 110 0.85 1.26 5.37
N LYS A 111 1.95 0.99 4.68
CA LYS A 111 2.73 1.99 3.94
C LYS A 111 1.98 2.58 2.75
N VAL A 112 1.08 1.81 2.14
CA VAL A 112 0.25 2.25 1.01
C VAL A 112 -1.01 2.98 1.48
N SER A 113 -1.73 2.41 2.46
CA SER A 113 -3.03 2.93 2.90
C SER A 113 -2.91 4.26 3.64
N GLY A 114 -1.81 4.49 4.37
CA GLY A 114 -1.59 5.72 5.13
C GLY A 114 -1.61 6.99 4.28
N PRO A 115 -0.76 7.08 3.23
CA PRO A 115 -0.78 8.17 2.26
C PRO A 115 -2.14 8.38 1.60
N ILE A 116 -2.81 7.32 1.16
CA ILE A 116 -4.11 7.40 0.48
C ILE A 116 -5.17 8.03 1.38
N VAL A 117 -5.28 7.59 2.64
CA VAL A 117 -6.24 8.18 3.59
C VAL A 117 -5.92 9.63 3.88
N ARG A 118 -4.64 9.98 4.03
CA ARG A 118 -4.22 11.38 4.24
C ARG A 118 -4.55 12.25 3.03
N LEU A 119 -4.35 11.73 1.83
CA LEU A 119 -4.65 12.42 0.59
C LEU A 119 -6.16 12.67 0.43
N GLN A 120 -6.98 11.67 0.74
CA GLN A 120 -8.43 11.81 0.74
C GLN A 120 -8.88 12.89 1.73
N SER A 121 -8.42 12.83 2.98
CA SER A 121 -8.75 13.83 3.99
C SER A 121 -8.27 15.24 3.60
N PHE A 122 -7.11 15.32 2.92
CA PHE A 122 -6.57 16.57 2.43
C PHE A 122 -7.50 17.21 1.40
N PHE A 123 -7.87 16.50 0.34
CA PHE A 123 -8.77 17.04 -0.68
C PHE A 123 -10.18 17.32 -0.16
N SER A 124 -10.70 16.50 0.75
CA SER A 124 -11.99 16.78 1.41
C SER A 124 -11.95 18.11 2.18
N ALA A 125 -10.86 18.39 2.91
CA ALA A 125 -10.72 19.65 3.63
C ALA A 125 -10.66 20.87 2.68
N ILE A 126 -10.03 20.74 1.51
CA ILE A 126 -10.01 21.79 0.48
C ILE A 126 -11.41 22.03 -0.06
N ALA A 127 -12.13 20.95 -0.41
CA ALA A 127 -13.48 21.05 -0.95
C ALA A 127 -14.46 21.71 0.03
N GLU A 128 -14.33 21.43 1.34
CA GLU A 128 -15.21 21.98 2.37
C GLU A 128 -14.86 23.43 2.77
N LYS A 129 -13.57 23.76 2.87
CA LYS A 129 -13.11 25.02 3.48
C LYS A 129 -12.56 26.04 2.47
N GLY A 130 -12.38 25.65 1.21
CA GLY A 130 -11.74 26.48 0.18
C GLY A 130 -10.28 26.83 0.47
N THR A 131 -9.69 26.26 1.52
CA THR A 131 -8.34 26.57 2.00
C THR A 131 -7.56 25.28 2.17
N PHE A 132 -6.26 25.33 1.89
CA PHE A 132 -5.36 24.17 1.99
C PHE A 132 -4.16 24.47 2.89
N SER A 133 -3.66 23.43 3.55
CA SER A 133 -2.38 23.46 4.26
C SER A 133 -1.33 22.65 3.49
N LYS A 134 -0.05 22.73 3.87
CA LYS A 134 0.99 21.96 3.18
C LYS A 134 0.78 20.46 3.41
N LEU A 135 0.54 19.70 2.33
CA LEU A 135 0.47 18.24 2.37
C LEU A 135 1.87 17.67 2.68
N SER A 136 1.93 16.66 3.55
CA SER A 136 3.16 15.91 3.83
C SER A 136 2.86 14.46 4.20
N PHE A 137 3.70 13.54 3.74
CA PHE A 137 3.67 12.10 4.08
C PHE A 137 4.80 11.74 5.06
N ARG A 138 4.79 10.50 5.60
CA ARG A 138 5.89 10.03 6.45
C ARG A 138 7.08 9.63 5.58
N LYS A 139 8.28 9.69 6.16
CA LYS A 139 9.50 9.21 5.50
C LYS A 139 9.35 7.72 5.15
N ASN A 140 9.64 7.35 3.91
CA ASN A 140 9.50 5.99 3.37
C ASN A 140 8.06 5.45 3.26
N ASP A 141 7.06 6.33 3.25
CA ASP A 141 5.74 5.98 2.71
C ASP A 141 5.88 5.69 1.19
N PHE A 142 4.96 4.93 0.60
CA PHE A 142 5.11 4.44 -0.78
C PHE A 142 5.04 5.53 -1.86
N PHE A 143 4.52 6.71 -1.52
CA PHE A 143 4.23 7.81 -2.44
C PHE A 143 4.85 9.14 -1.98
N ASP A 144 6.10 9.11 -1.52
CA ASP A 144 6.76 10.28 -0.90
C ASP A 144 7.02 11.44 -1.87
N GLU A 145 6.90 11.19 -3.17
CA GLU A 145 6.96 12.14 -4.28
C GLU A 145 5.66 12.94 -4.50
N LEU A 146 4.50 12.44 -4.04
CA LEU A 146 3.22 13.12 -4.30
C LEU A 146 3.07 14.46 -3.55
N PRO A 147 3.43 14.59 -2.26
CA PRO A 147 3.26 15.84 -1.53
C PRO A 147 3.90 17.07 -2.19
N PRO A 148 5.17 17.07 -2.63
CA PRO A 148 5.75 18.25 -3.27
C PRO A 148 5.04 18.62 -4.58
N ILE A 149 4.66 17.64 -5.41
CA ILE A 149 3.96 17.88 -6.68
C ILE A 149 2.59 18.54 -6.43
N ILE A 150 1.81 17.99 -5.51
CA ILE A 150 0.46 18.47 -5.20
C ILE A 150 0.51 19.87 -4.57
N ASN A 151 1.44 20.10 -3.65
CA ASN A 151 1.62 21.43 -3.06
C ASN A 151 1.99 22.46 -4.11
N SER A 152 2.91 22.13 -5.04
CA SER A 152 3.30 23.03 -6.12
C SER A 152 2.12 23.38 -7.03
N ALA A 153 1.32 22.38 -7.42
CA ALA A 153 0.16 22.61 -8.28
C ALA A 153 -0.89 23.52 -7.62
N LEU A 154 -1.19 23.31 -6.34
CA LEU A 154 -2.15 24.15 -5.61
C LEU A 154 -1.67 25.59 -5.43
N LEU A 155 -0.37 25.81 -5.24
CA LEU A 155 0.22 27.16 -5.20
C LEU A 155 0.05 27.86 -6.55
N SER A 156 0.37 27.19 -7.66
CA SER A 156 0.19 27.75 -9.00
C SER A 156 -1.26 28.15 -9.28
N VAL A 157 -2.24 27.34 -8.86
CA VAL A 157 -3.67 27.67 -9.02
C VAL A 157 -4.07 28.86 -8.13
N ALA A 158 -3.57 28.93 -6.90
CA ALA A 158 -3.86 30.04 -6.01
C ALA A 158 -3.28 31.37 -6.54
N ASP A 159 -2.11 31.34 -7.16
CA ASP A 159 -1.47 32.52 -7.74
C ASP A 159 -2.21 33.00 -9.00
N LEU A 160 -2.68 32.08 -9.86
CA LEU A 160 -3.51 32.43 -11.01
C LEU A 160 -4.82 33.13 -10.60
N ASN A 161 -5.49 32.62 -9.57
CA ASN A 161 -6.73 33.24 -9.07
C ASN A 161 -6.47 34.66 -8.52
N LYS A 162 -5.35 34.91 -7.85
CA LYS A 162 -4.98 36.26 -7.38
C LYS A 162 -4.76 37.23 -8.53
N GLN A 163 -4.05 36.81 -9.59
CA GLN A 163 -3.82 37.66 -10.76
C GLN A 163 -5.13 38.01 -11.47
N SER A 164 -6.07 37.06 -11.58
CA SER A 164 -7.39 37.31 -12.18
C SER A 164 -8.26 38.29 -11.38
N MET A 165 -8.10 38.38 -10.06
CA MET A 165 -8.86 39.30 -9.21
C MET A 165 -8.15 40.66 -8.99
N GLY A 166 -6.84 40.73 -9.23
CA GLY A 166 -6.04 41.95 -9.11
C GLY A 166 -6.00 42.82 -10.38
N GLY A 167 -6.55 42.35 -11.50
CA GLY A 167 -6.53 43.05 -12.79
C GLY A 167 -7.67 44.04 -13.06
N GLU A 168 -8.65 44.19 -12.16
CA GLU A 168 -9.83 45.07 -12.36
C GLU A 168 -9.83 46.37 -11.53
N VAL A 169 -8.75 46.71 -10.83
CA VAL A 169 -8.70 47.94 -10.01
C VAL A 169 -7.42 48.73 -10.26
N GLU A 170 -7.29 49.33 -11.45
CA GLU A 170 -6.48 50.56 -11.64
C GLU A 170 -6.68 51.13 -13.06
N GLU A 171 -7.90 51.60 -13.37
CA GLU A 171 -8.09 52.60 -14.44
C GLU A 171 -9.40 53.37 -14.15
N GLY A 172 -9.29 54.39 -13.30
CA GLY A 172 -10.46 55.12 -12.80
C GLY A 172 -10.11 56.47 -12.18
N SER A 173 -9.80 57.43 -13.05
CA SER A 173 -9.82 58.88 -12.86
C SER A 173 -8.85 59.49 -11.85
N GLY A 174 -7.59 59.59 -12.28
CA GLY A 174 -6.88 60.85 -12.12
C GLY A 174 -7.13 61.72 -13.37
N THR A 175 -8.01 62.70 -13.27
CA THR A 175 -8.05 63.89 -14.13
C THR A 175 -8.70 65.03 -13.36
N ASP A 176 -7.89 66.06 -13.13
CA ASP A 176 -8.18 67.50 -13.13
C ASP A 176 -9.27 68.03 -12.16
N GLU A 177 -9.14 69.18 -11.49
CA GLU A 177 -8.55 70.44 -11.91
C GLU A 177 -7.89 71.18 -10.74
N ALA A 178 -6.81 71.86 -11.08
CA ALA A 178 -6.28 73.01 -10.38
C ALA A 178 -7.07 74.28 -10.79
N ASP A 179 -6.98 75.29 -9.92
CA ASP A 179 -7.42 76.70 -10.02
C ASP A 179 -8.86 77.06 -9.60
#